data_AF-A0A085FYH2-F1
#
_entry.id   AF-A0A085FYH2-F1
#
_cell.length_a   1.000
_cell.length_b   1.000
_cell.length_c   1.000
_cell.angle_alpha   90.00
_cell.angle_beta   90.00
_cell.angle_gamma   90.00
#
_symmetry.space_group_name_H-M   'P 1'
#
loop_
_entity.id
_entity.type
_entity.pdbx_description
1 polymer ?
#
loop_
_entity_poly.entity_id
_entity_poly.type
_entity_poly.pdbx_seq_one_letter_code
_entity_poly.pdbx_strand_id
1 'polypeptide(L)'
;MRLTNKPRFFAPLAAAVLILAACDQNAKERKTPTMTPLTPRLQSVFEKSKTICFGRFMVDVPQSATVAWGKASVPISATIYPNGVSKVKVLEQDFIEKLKSEKAINHDDVPLLLSVDDIAQPEGKIVTGYDGFEAINRLKINGYFKLNNDGVIFDTYSFKSSKDKDIALIKSIARRLRLRAENEIPNEPGNCIEYAFLPDELGAEREHLAELVRIGFRLNEFPDTHVSIFVRPANPHKNESNSLKWQLERLEKNLKVENPSHPRLKTKYFRRGAREIHDWVDGFEALSRSPDQAGVHGIHDFGMDFQGVPYDPLKPYVDIRMQTGVANNAAGATKPSLTDEEAIAVWDKITSTIRVRPTGAAAVKTADTDTQPRLPLGELAATGRSCPQTGMWESSEPSGTENSRRRYIKAGETMPRVTVSGAPSLWQRLTGAIPSYQLATMWKLVDYDDKPALAKSTPQPPSIAQLAPRSETTMTDDPGGIQADAAPPKEHG
;
A
#
# COMPACT_ATOMS: atom_id res chain seq x y z
N MET A 1 12.75 -70.44 65.44
CA MET A 1 11.49 -71.03 64.90
C MET A 1 11.23 -70.42 63.52
N ARG A 2 10.25 -70.93 62.76
CA ARG A 2 10.14 -70.85 61.29
C ARG A 2 9.40 -69.57 60.79
N LEU A 3 9.59 -69.23 59.49
CA LEU A 3 8.70 -68.40 58.61
C LEU A 3 8.70 -66.85 58.85
N THR A 4 8.45 -65.91 57.92
CA THR A 4 8.37 -65.90 56.42
C THR A 4 8.40 -64.47 55.83
N ASN A 5 8.81 -64.38 54.55
CA ASN A 5 8.38 -63.45 53.48
C ASN A 5 8.60 -61.91 53.51
N LYS A 6 9.18 -61.46 52.37
CA LYS A 6 9.20 -60.14 51.68
C LYS A 6 7.81 -59.45 51.63
N PRO A 7 7.68 -58.11 51.31
CA PRO A 7 8.54 -57.25 50.45
C PRO A 7 8.84 -55.84 51.05
N ARG A 8 9.21 -54.72 50.37
CA ARG A 8 9.34 -54.34 48.93
C ARG A 8 10.34 -53.17 48.72
N PHE A 9 10.97 -53.12 47.53
CA PHE A 9 11.61 -52.00 46.80
C PHE A 9 11.74 -50.59 47.42
N PHE A 10 12.97 -50.03 47.40
CA PHE A 10 13.26 -48.60 47.16
C PHE A 10 14.65 -48.42 46.51
N ALA A 11 14.70 -47.82 45.33
CA ALA A 11 15.90 -47.36 44.60
C ALA A 11 15.45 -46.32 43.54
N PRO A 12 16.31 -45.39 43.09
CA PRO A 12 15.97 -43.97 43.13
C PRO A 12 15.35 -43.40 41.85
N LEU A 13 14.49 -42.39 42.00
CA LEU A 13 13.94 -41.62 40.89
C LEU A 13 14.87 -40.44 40.54
N ALA A 14 15.56 -40.51 39.41
CA ALA A 14 16.31 -39.39 38.86
C ALA A 14 15.37 -38.43 38.13
N ALA A 15 15.25 -37.18 38.60
CA ALA A 15 14.44 -36.15 37.96
C ALA A 15 15.21 -35.42 36.85
N ALA A 16 15.10 -35.91 35.62
CA ALA A 16 15.55 -35.19 34.42
C ALA A 16 14.34 -34.53 33.75
N VAL A 17 14.14 -33.23 33.98
CA VAL A 17 13.06 -32.45 33.36
C VAL A 17 13.45 -32.09 31.92
N LEU A 18 13.11 -32.95 30.97
CA LEU A 18 13.13 -32.62 29.55
C LEU A 18 11.91 -31.75 29.23
N ILE A 19 12.12 -30.43 29.18
CA ILE A 19 11.15 -29.49 28.63
C ILE A 19 11.06 -29.74 27.12
N LEU A 20 10.12 -30.59 26.71
CA LEU A 20 9.67 -30.65 25.33
C LEU A 20 8.99 -29.32 25.01
N ALA A 21 9.75 -28.39 24.44
CA ALA A 21 9.19 -27.27 23.72
C ALA A 21 8.29 -27.86 22.61
N ALA A 22 6.98 -27.74 22.80
CA ALA A 22 6.01 -28.07 21.78
C ALA A 22 6.12 -27.02 20.67
N CYS A 23 7.07 -27.22 19.76
CA CYS A 23 7.13 -26.48 18.51
C CYS A 23 5.80 -26.71 17.78
N ASP A 24 5.01 -25.65 17.67
CA ASP A 24 3.68 -25.70 17.08
C ASP A 24 3.76 -26.18 15.63
N GLN A 25 3.39 -27.44 15.40
CA GLN A 25 3.40 -28.04 14.06
C GLN A 25 2.21 -27.60 13.20
N ASN A 26 1.50 -26.53 13.59
CA ASN A 26 0.55 -25.82 12.73
C ASN A 26 1.18 -24.64 11.97
N ALA A 27 2.48 -24.71 11.66
CA ALA A 27 3.08 -24.00 10.52
C ALA A 27 2.57 -24.55 9.15
N LYS A 28 1.28 -24.87 9.05
CA LYS A 28 0.62 -25.34 7.83
C LYS A 28 0.43 -24.18 6.88
N GLU A 29 1.43 -24.02 6.03
CA GLU A 29 1.36 -23.35 4.74
C GLU A 29 0.79 -21.91 4.79
N ARG A 30 1.64 -20.96 5.17
CA ARG A 30 1.47 -19.55 4.79
C ARG A 30 1.61 -19.45 3.27
N LYS A 31 0.49 -19.50 2.54
CA LYS A 31 0.47 -19.57 1.07
C LYS A 31 0.38 -18.19 0.45
N THR A 32 1.44 -17.82 -0.28
CA THR A 32 1.30 -17.04 -1.51
C THR A 32 0.24 -17.71 -2.40
N PRO A 33 -0.72 -16.97 -3.00
CA PRO A 33 -1.76 -17.57 -3.82
C PRO A 33 -1.21 -18.46 -4.95
N THR A 34 -1.82 -19.63 -5.13
CA THR A 34 -1.79 -20.31 -6.43
C THR A 34 -2.55 -19.44 -7.42
N MET A 35 -1.83 -18.64 -8.21
CA MET A 35 -2.41 -17.72 -9.18
C MET A 35 -3.24 -18.48 -10.22
N THR A 36 -4.52 -18.11 -10.34
CA THR A 36 -5.41 -18.69 -11.36
C THR A 36 -5.03 -18.16 -12.75
N PRO A 37 -4.84 -19.01 -13.78
CA PRO A 37 -4.46 -18.56 -15.12
C PRO A 37 -5.58 -17.74 -15.77
N LEU A 38 -5.21 -16.65 -16.46
CA LEU A 38 -6.17 -15.82 -17.19
C LEU A 38 -6.72 -16.56 -18.42
N THR A 39 -8.04 -16.60 -18.57
CA THR A 39 -8.70 -17.02 -19.82
C THR A 39 -8.32 -16.09 -20.97
N PRO A 40 -8.43 -16.49 -22.26
CA PRO A 40 -8.15 -15.59 -23.38
C PRO A 40 -8.94 -14.27 -23.32
N ARG A 41 -10.18 -14.31 -22.80
CA ARG A 41 -11.01 -13.15 -22.53
C ARG A 41 -10.40 -12.21 -21.48
N LEU A 42 -9.89 -12.75 -20.36
CA LEU A 42 -9.22 -11.94 -19.35
C LEU A 42 -7.82 -11.48 -19.77
N GLN A 43 -7.13 -12.22 -20.65
CA GLN A 43 -5.83 -11.81 -21.18
C GLN A 43 -5.92 -10.49 -21.94
N SER A 44 -6.95 -10.27 -22.75
CA SER A 44 -7.16 -8.98 -23.42
C SER A 44 -7.52 -7.84 -22.45
N VAL A 45 -8.33 -8.12 -21.41
CA VAL A 45 -8.68 -7.13 -20.38
C VAL A 45 -7.46 -6.68 -19.58
N PHE A 46 -6.55 -7.59 -19.25
CA PHE A 46 -5.32 -7.31 -18.50
C PHE A 46 -4.07 -7.13 -19.39
N GLU A 47 -4.23 -6.97 -20.71
CA GLU A 47 -3.12 -6.72 -21.64
C GLU A 47 -2.43 -5.38 -21.32
N LYS A 48 -3.24 -4.37 -21.00
CA LYS A 48 -2.80 -3.03 -20.56
C LYS A 48 -3.39 -2.74 -19.18
N SER A 49 -2.54 -2.27 -18.28
CA SER A 49 -2.93 -1.91 -16.91
C SER A 49 -2.46 -0.51 -16.56
N LYS A 50 -3.25 0.20 -15.73
CA LYS A 50 -2.84 1.43 -15.06
C LYS A 50 -2.61 1.17 -13.58
N THR A 51 -1.58 1.79 -13.01
CA THR A 51 -1.33 1.78 -11.57
C THR A 51 -2.07 2.96 -10.93
N ILE A 52 -2.85 2.68 -9.88
CA ILE A 52 -3.63 3.68 -9.14
C ILE A 52 -3.04 3.84 -7.74
N CYS A 53 -2.72 5.07 -7.36
CA CYS A 53 -2.29 5.42 -6.00
C CYS A 53 -3.49 5.71 -5.08
N PHE A 54 -3.54 5.08 -3.90
CA PHE A 54 -4.58 5.27 -2.88
C PHE A 54 -3.99 5.18 -1.47
N GLY A 55 -4.22 6.20 -0.63
CA GLY A 55 -3.54 6.35 0.66
C GLY A 55 -2.02 6.26 0.50
N ARG A 56 -1.40 5.29 1.19
CA ARG A 56 0.04 4.98 1.11
C ARG A 56 0.36 3.81 0.16
N PHE A 57 -0.59 3.36 -0.64
CA PHE A 57 -0.54 2.12 -1.41
C PHE A 57 -0.80 2.36 -2.90
N MET A 58 -0.56 1.32 -3.68
CA MET A 58 -0.84 1.25 -5.10
C MET A 58 -1.38 -0.13 -5.50
N VAL A 59 -2.23 -0.14 -6.53
CA VAL A 59 -2.81 -1.35 -7.12
C VAL A 59 -2.84 -1.20 -8.64
N ASP A 60 -2.64 -2.28 -9.38
CA ASP A 60 -2.74 -2.28 -10.84
C ASP A 60 -4.10 -2.84 -11.26
N VAL A 61 -4.77 -2.10 -12.15
CA VAL A 61 -6.10 -2.44 -12.69
C VAL A 61 -6.08 -2.35 -14.21
N PRO A 62 -7.03 -2.97 -14.94
CA PRO A 62 -7.16 -2.80 -16.38
C PRO A 62 -7.14 -1.34 -16.79
N GLN A 63 -6.50 -1.02 -17.92
CA GLN A 63 -6.38 0.35 -18.42
C GLN A 63 -7.75 1.02 -18.63
N SER A 64 -8.76 0.22 -18.96
CA SER A 64 -10.17 0.58 -19.12
C SER A 64 -10.93 0.78 -17.81
N ALA A 65 -10.42 0.32 -16.67
CA ALA A 65 -11.18 0.31 -15.41
C ALA A 65 -11.49 1.72 -14.91
N THR A 66 -12.76 1.94 -14.55
CA THR A 66 -13.23 3.19 -13.96
C THR A 66 -12.96 3.17 -12.46
N VAL A 67 -12.20 4.15 -11.96
CA VAL A 67 -11.94 4.33 -10.52
C VAL A 67 -13.15 5.01 -9.87
N ALA A 68 -13.54 4.55 -8.68
CA ALA A 68 -14.64 5.07 -7.90
C ALA A 68 -14.16 5.39 -6.49
N TRP A 69 -13.93 6.66 -6.19
CA TRP A 69 -13.50 7.07 -4.87
C TRP A 69 -14.67 7.12 -3.89
N GLY A 70 -14.42 6.72 -2.64
CA GLY A 70 -15.29 7.03 -1.51
C GLY A 70 -14.68 8.15 -0.66
N LYS A 71 -15.49 8.71 0.25
CA LYS A 71 -15.04 9.75 1.19
C LYS A 71 -13.78 9.29 1.93
N ALA A 72 -12.67 10.02 1.75
CA ALA A 72 -11.42 9.81 2.45
C ALA A 72 -11.30 10.78 3.64
N SER A 73 -10.60 10.38 4.69
CA SER A 73 -10.22 11.22 5.82
C SER A 73 -8.75 10.98 6.12
N VAL A 74 -7.92 12.01 5.96
CA VAL A 74 -6.45 11.93 6.11
C VAL A 74 -5.88 13.27 6.61
N PRO A 75 -5.79 13.51 7.93
CA PRO A 75 -6.57 12.87 9.00
C PRO A 75 -8.05 13.30 9.01
N ILE A 76 -8.37 14.52 8.55
CA ILE A 76 -9.76 14.98 8.37
C ILE A 76 -10.21 14.76 6.93
N SER A 77 -11.51 14.90 6.66
CA SER A 77 -12.02 14.74 5.31
C SER A 77 -11.67 15.92 4.41
N ALA A 78 -11.40 15.61 3.14
CA ALA A 78 -11.24 16.57 2.06
C ALA A 78 -12.13 16.16 0.88
N THR A 79 -12.90 17.11 0.34
CA THR A 79 -13.68 16.95 -0.90
C THR A 79 -13.18 17.98 -1.90
N ILE A 80 -12.66 17.51 -3.04
CA ILE A 80 -12.10 18.36 -4.09
C ILE A 80 -13.14 18.45 -5.21
N TYR A 81 -13.40 19.67 -5.68
CA TYR A 81 -14.28 19.98 -6.81
C TYR A 81 -13.44 20.57 -7.95
N PRO A 82 -13.07 19.76 -8.96
CA PRO A 82 -12.34 20.24 -10.13
C PRO A 82 -13.06 21.38 -10.85
N ASN A 83 -12.36 22.48 -11.14
CA ASN A 83 -12.90 23.76 -11.64
C ASN A 83 -14.06 24.32 -10.79
N GLY A 84 -14.13 23.94 -9.51
CA GLY A 84 -15.32 24.03 -8.67
C GLY A 84 -15.35 25.20 -7.68
N VAL A 85 -14.48 26.21 -7.80
CA VAL A 85 -14.42 27.36 -6.86
C VAL A 85 -15.78 28.01 -6.64
N SER A 86 -16.54 28.30 -7.72
CA SER A 86 -17.87 28.91 -7.59
C SER A 86 -18.87 28.01 -6.86
N LYS A 87 -18.80 26.69 -7.08
CA LYS A 87 -19.64 25.71 -6.36
C LYS A 87 -19.29 25.67 -4.87
N VAL A 88 -18.01 25.72 -4.54
CA VAL A 88 -17.55 25.76 -3.13
C VAL A 88 -17.96 27.08 -2.45
N LYS A 89 -17.94 28.22 -3.16
CA LYS A 89 -18.47 29.48 -2.63
C LYS A 89 -19.99 29.44 -2.38
N VAL A 90 -20.78 28.75 -3.21
CA VAL A 90 -22.20 28.52 -2.92
C VAL A 90 -22.37 27.64 -1.67
N LEU A 91 -21.68 26.49 -1.59
CA LEU A 91 -21.73 25.58 -0.44
C LEU A 91 -21.20 26.20 0.88
N GLU A 92 -20.36 27.22 0.80
CA GLU A 92 -19.93 28.06 1.92
C GLU A 92 -21.08 28.94 2.42
N GLN A 93 -21.73 29.68 1.52
CA GLN A 93 -22.83 30.57 1.87
C GLN A 93 -24.05 29.81 2.35
N ASP A 94 -24.44 28.72 1.69
CA ASP A 94 -25.54 27.83 2.11
C ASP A 94 -25.33 27.34 3.56
N PHE A 95 -24.10 27.01 3.93
CA PHE A 95 -23.76 26.55 5.29
C PHE A 95 -23.78 27.69 6.31
N ILE A 96 -23.26 28.87 5.96
CA ILE A 96 -23.31 30.08 6.80
C ILE A 96 -24.76 30.52 7.04
N GLU A 97 -25.60 30.53 6.01
CA GLU A 97 -27.01 30.89 6.10
C GLU A 97 -27.79 29.90 6.96
N LYS A 98 -27.59 28.59 6.73
CA LYS A 98 -28.16 27.54 7.58
C LYS A 98 -27.82 27.77 9.06
N LEU A 99 -26.53 27.94 9.38
CA LEU A 99 -26.07 28.15 10.76
C LEU A 99 -26.57 29.48 11.38
N LYS A 100 -26.91 30.50 10.58
CA LYS A 100 -27.56 31.73 11.06
C LYS A 100 -29.05 31.54 11.34
N SER A 101 -29.73 30.72 10.54
CA SER A 101 -31.19 30.49 10.65
C SER A 101 -31.57 29.50 11.75
N GLU A 102 -30.73 28.51 12.02
CA GLU A 102 -30.95 27.49 13.05
C GLU A 102 -30.38 27.95 14.41
N LYS A 103 -30.96 27.45 15.50
CA LYS A 103 -30.62 27.80 16.89
C LYS A 103 -30.16 26.59 17.69
N ALA A 104 -29.34 26.80 18.72
CA ALA A 104 -28.94 25.77 19.68
C ALA A 104 -29.73 25.94 21.00
N ILE A 105 -30.66 25.02 21.29
CA ILE A 105 -31.48 25.08 22.53
C ILE A 105 -30.65 24.93 23.80
N ASN A 106 -29.58 24.15 23.75
CA ASN A 106 -28.68 23.93 24.89
C ASN A 106 -27.69 25.10 25.10
N HIS A 107 -27.86 26.20 24.34
CA HIS A 107 -27.07 27.42 24.39
C HIS A 107 -27.98 28.66 24.29
N ASP A 108 -29.07 28.71 25.06
CA ASP A 108 -29.97 29.86 25.18
C ASP A 108 -30.58 30.35 23.84
N ASP A 109 -30.89 29.41 22.94
CA ASP A 109 -31.49 29.67 21.63
C ASP A 109 -30.68 30.64 20.73
N VAL A 110 -29.36 30.71 20.92
CA VAL A 110 -28.45 31.45 20.03
C VAL A 110 -28.32 30.77 18.66
N PRO A 111 -27.99 31.50 17.58
CA PRO A 111 -27.70 30.91 16.28
C PRO A 111 -26.60 29.83 16.35
N LEU A 112 -26.68 28.80 15.51
CA LEU A 112 -25.64 27.76 15.45
C LEU A 112 -24.27 28.31 15.01
N LEU A 113 -24.22 29.43 14.29
CA LEU A 113 -22.99 30.04 13.79
C LEU A 113 -22.16 30.65 14.94
N LEU A 114 -20.88 30.27 15.04
CA LEU A 114 -19.94 30.75 16.06
C LEU A 114 -18.83 31.65 15.51
N SER A 115 -18.19 31.27 14.40
CA SER A 115 -17.19 32.12 13.73
C SER A 115 -17.12 31.87 12.23
N VAL A 116 -16.72 32.90 11.49
CA VAL A 116 -16.31 32.83 10.09
C VAL A 116 -14.94 33.49 10.02
N ASP A 117 -13.90 32.68 9.82
CA ASP A 117 -12.51 33.08 9.92
C ASP A 117 -11.89 33.14 8.51
N ASP A 118 -11.63 34.35 7.99
CA ASP A 118 -11.03 34.58 6.67
C ASP A 118 -9.56 34.14 6.62
N ILE A 119 -9.18 33.39 5.57
CA ILE A 119 -7.83 32.85 5.36
C ILE A 119 -7.26 33.39 4.04
N ALA A 120 -6.10 34.05 4.13
CA ALA A 120 -5.45 34.64 2.97
C ALA A 120 -4.60 33.64 2.15
N GLN A 121 -4.03 32.61 2.79
CA GLN A 121 -3.11 31.66 2.14
C GLN A 121 -3.31 30.21 2.65
N PRO A 122 -3.88 29.31 1.82
CA PRO A 122 -4.59 29.61 0.56
C PRO A 122 -5.86 30.47 0.79
N GLU A 123 -6.36 31.12 -0.27
CA GLU A 123 -7.61 31.91 -0.25
C GLU A 123 -8.78 31.03 0.20
N GLY A 124 -9.48 31.41 1.26
CA GLY A 124 -10.61 30.66 1.78
C GLY A 124 -11.19 31.20 3.08
N LYS A 125 -12.10 30.43 3.68
CA LYS A 125 -12.71 30.70 4.99
C LYS A 125 -12.77 29.42 5.82
N ILE A 126 -12.76 29.56 7.15
CA ILE A 126 -13.14 28.49 8.07
C ILE A 126 -14.41 28.91 8.80
N VAL A 127 -15.48 28.13 8.65
CA VAL A 127 -16.77 28.36 9.28
C VAL A 127 -16.91 27.38 10.45
N THR A 128 -17.06 27.92 11.66
CA THR A 128 -17.34 27.15 12.86
C THR A 128 -18.78 27.37 13.31
N GLY A 129 -19.50 26.29 13.57
CA GLY A 129 -20.79 26.32 14.25
C GLY A 129 -20.98 25.15 15.22
N TYR A 130 -22.08 25.16 15.94
CA TYR A 130 -22.55 24.02 16.72
C TYR A 130 -22.99 22.86 15.82
N ASP A 131 -22.81 21.61 16.28
CA ASP A 131 -23.21 20.40 15.53
C ASP A 131 -24.72 20.11 15.66
N GLY A 132 -25.55 21.07 15.23
CA GLY A 132 -27.00 21.01 15.24
C GLY A 132 -27.69 21.55 16.49
N PHE A 133 -29.02 21.53 16.45
CA PHE A 133 -29.96 22.11 17.43
C PHE A 133 -29.72 21.68 18.89
N GLU A 134 -29.41 20.39 19.11
CA GLU A 134 -29.22 19.81 20.45
C GLU A 134 -27.74 19.80 20.91
N ALA A 135 -26.82 20.41 20.15
CA ALA A 135 -25.40 20.37 20.49
C ALA A 135 -25.11 21.04 21.84
N ILE A 136 -24.39 20.34 22.73
CA ILE A 136 -23.94 20.84 24.04
C ILE A 136 -22.46 21.27 24.00
N ASN A 137 -21.62 20.47 23.34
CA ASN A 137 -20.16 20.70 23.25
C ASN A 137 -19.56 20.24 21.91
N ARG A 138 -20.40 19.80 20.97
CA ARG A 138 -19.97 19.34 19.64
C ARG A 138 -20.07 20.49 18.64
N LEU A 139 -19.02 20.65 17.86
CA LEU A 139 -18.90 21.67 16.83
C LEU A 139 -18.81 20.99 15.46
N LYS A 140 -19.30 21.69 14.45
CA LYS A 140 -19.03 21.40 13.04
C LYS A 140 -18.12 22.50 12.49
N ILE A 141 -16.97 22.11 11.97
CA ILE A 141 -15.96 23.03 11.43
C ILE A 141 -15.72 22.66 9.97
N ASN A 142 -16.06 23.58 9.07
CA ASN A 142 -15.86 23.43 7.64
C ASN A 142 -14.84 24.46 7.15
N GLY A 143 -13.80 24.03 6.46
CA GLY A 143 -12.85 24.89 5.75
C GLY A 143 -13.14 24.90 4.26
N TYR A 144 -13.41 26.07 3.69
CA TYR A 144 -13.71 26.29 2.28
C TYR A 144 -12.54 27.02 1.63
N PHE A 145 -11.85 26.39 0.68
CA PHE A 145 -10.63 26.92 0.09
C PHE A 145 -10.64 26.85 -1.42
N LYS A 146 -9.87 27.75 -2.03
CA LYS A 146 -9.49 27.71 -3.44
C LYS A 146 -8.06 27.20 -3.56
N LEU A 147 -7.86 26.18 -4.39
CA LEU A 147 -6.56 25.65 -4.77
C LEU A 147 -6.47 25.69 -6.29
N ASN A 148 -5.73 26.68 -6.82
CA ASN A 148 -5.74 27.05 -8.24
C ASN A 148 -7.17 27.38 -8.73
N ASN A 149 -7.71 26.59 -9.67
CA ASN A 149 -9.08 26.69 -10.19
C ASN A 149 -10.07 25.76 -9.45
N ASP A 150 -9.58 24.93 -8.54
CA ASP A 150 -10.37 23.91 -7.86
C ASP A 150 -10.87 24.43 -6.51
N GLY A 151 -12.09 24.04 -6.16
CA GLY A 151 -12.65 24.29 -4.84
C GLY A 151 -12.39 23.09 -3.93
N VAL A 152 -11.97 23.33 -2.68
CA VAL A 152 -11.72 22.28 -1.69
C VAL A 152 -12.56 22.57 -0.45
N ILE A 153 -13.26 21.54 0.05
CA ILE A 153 -13.95 21.57 1.34
C ILE A 153 -13.27 20.57 2.27
N PHE A 154 -12.79 21.04 3.42
CA PHE A 154 -12.44 20.21 4.55
C PHE A 154 -13.58 20.21 5.56
N ASP A 155 -14.00 19.04 6.05
CA ASP A 155 -15.04 18.93 7.08
C ASP A 155 -14.57 18.07 8.26
N THR A 156 -14.84 18.55 9.47
CA THR A 156 -14.61 17.81 10.72
C THR A 156 -15.67 18.12 11.78
N TYR A 157 -15.93 17.14 12.63
CA TYR A 157 -16.75 17.28 13.83
C TYR A 157 -15.82 17.29 15.04
N SER A 158 -15.84 18.40 15.79
CA SER A 158 -14.92 18.65 16.89
C SER A 158 -15.65 18.71 18.23
N PHE A 159 -14.91 18.59 19.33
CA PHE A 159 -15.38 19.06 20.64
C PHE A 159 -14.91 20.50 20.84
N LYS A 160 -15.67 21.31 21.59
CA LYS A 160 -15.33 22.72 21.87
C LYS A 160 -13.91 22.89 22.44
N SER A 161 -13.42 21.93 23.22
CA SER A 161 -12.06 21.88 23.76
C SER A 161 -10.95 21.60 22.74
N SER A 162 -11.30 21.15 21.53
CA SER A 162 -10.36 20.84 20.43
C SER A 162 -10.48 21.80 19.24
N LYS A 163 -11.37 22.81 19.30
CA LYS A 163 -11.64 23.78 18.22
C LYS A 163 -10.35 24.31 17.59
N ASP A 164 -9.45 24.86 18.39
CA ASP A 164 -8.26 25.55 17.87
C ASP A 164 -7.24 24.59 17.27
N LYS A 165 -7.15 23.35 17.80
CA LYS A 165 -6.34 22.27 17.23
C LYS A 165 -6.85 21.87 15.85
N ASP A 166 -8.17 21.70 15.70
CA ASP A 166 -8.77 21.30 14.42
C ASP A 166 -8.74 22.43 13.38
N ILE A 167 -8.89 23.69 13.80
CA ILE A 167 -8.68 24.86 12.94
C ILE A 167 -7.21 24.95 12.49
N ALA A 168 -6.24 24.71 13.38
CA ALA A 168 -4.83 24.65 13.02
C ALA A 168 -4.53 23.50 12.04
N LEU A 169 -5.17 22.34 12.24
CA LEU A 169 -5.06 21.17 11.37
C LEU A 169 -5.63 21.44 9.97
N ILE A 170 -6.82 22.05 9.85
CA ILE A 170 -7.39 22.51 8.58
C ILE A 170 -6.40 23.46 7.87
N LYS A 171 -5.82 24.43 8.59
CA LYS A 171 -4.83 25.38 8.04
C LYS A 171 -3.52 24.68 7.61
N SER A 172 -3.06 23.64 8.32
CA SER A 172 -1.88 22.86 7.92
C SER A 172 -2.16 22.07 6.63
N ILE A 173 -3.28 21.35 6.58
CA ILE A 173 -3.67 20.53 5.43
C ILE A 173 -3.92 21.40 4.20
N ALA A 174 -4.64 22.52 4.32
CA ALA A 174 -4.93 23.42 3.21
C ALA A 174 -3.65 23.96 2.52
N ARG A 175 -2.55 24.15 3.27
CA ARG A 175 -1.25 24.57 2.71
C ARG A 175 -0.42 23.43 2.12
N ARG A 176 -0.61 22.21 2.61
CA ARG A 176 0.17 21.03 2.19
C ARG A 176 -0.48 20.24 1.06
N LEU A 177 -1.81 20.27 0.94
CA LEU A 177 -2.55 19.53 -0.09
C LEU A 177 -2.13 20.00 -1.48
N ARG A 178 -1.69 19.06 -2.31
CA ARG A 178 -1.30 19.26 -3.71
C ARG A 178 -2.33 18.58 -4.61
N LEU A 179 -2.74 19.24 -5.69
CA LEU A 179 -3.52 18.61 -6.75
C LEU A 179 -2.63 17.64 -7.52
N ARG A 180 -3.19 16.54 -8.02
CA ARG A 180 -2.48 15.53 -8.84
C ARG A 180 -3.37 14.92 -9.91
N ALA A 181 -2.77 14.35 -10.95
CA ALA A 181 -3.53 13.49 -11.88
C ALA A 181 -3.88 12.13 -11.25
N GLU A 182 -4.93 11.45 -11.74
CA GLU A 182 -5.37 10.13 -11.21
C GLU A 182 -4.23 9.09 -11.22
N ASN A 183 -3.48 9.06 -12.33
CA ASN A 183 -2.36 8.15 -12.60
C ASN A 183 -1.01 8.70 -12.11
N GLU A 184 -0.96 9.86 -11.47
CA GLU A 184 0.25 10.37 -10.85
C GLU A 184 0.57 9.61 -9.56
N ILE A 185 1.82 9.19 -9.40
CA ILE A 185 2.33 8.43 -8.27
C ILE A 185 3.39 9.28 -7.55
N PRO A 186 3.02 9.99 -6.46
CA PRO A 186 3.95 10.84 -5.71
C PRO A 186 5.06 10.02 -5.06
N ASN A 187 6.31 10.48 -5.21
CA ASN A 187 7.49 9.81 -4.66
C ASN A 187 7.82 10.26 -3.21
N GLU A 188 7.00 11.12 -2.60
CA GLU A 188 7.18 11.59 -1.21
C GLU A 188 6.22 10.87 -0.23
N PRO A 189 6.56 10.77 1.07
CA PRO A 189 5.67 10.22 2.10
C PRO A 189 4.37 11.02 2.22
N GLY A 190 3.23 10.33 2.32
CA GLY A 190 1.90 10.96 2.39
C GLY A 190 0.79 10.13 1.75
N ASN A 191 -0.40 10.72 1.63
CA ASN A 191 -1.64 10.05 1.23
C ASN A 191 -2.17 10.53 -0.14
N CYS A 192 -2.37 9.58 -1.05
CA CYS A 192 -3.14 9.79 -2.28
C CYS A 192 -4.64 9.70 -2.00
N ILE A 193 -5.38 10.76 -2.32
CA ILE A 193 -6.85 10.79 -2.30
C ILE A 193 -7.38 11.16 -3.70
N GLU A 194 -8.69 11.32 -3.83
CA GLU A 194 -9.31 11.76 -5.07
C GLU A 194 -8.77 13.16 -5.48
N TYR A 195 -8.31 13.30 -6.72
CA TYR A 195 -7.69 14.50 -7.32
C TYR A 195 -6.48 15.13 -6.59
N ALA A 196 -6.06 14.60 -5.45
CA ALA A 196 -5.06 15.24 -4.61
C ALA A 196 -4.10 14.27 -3.91
N PHE A 197 -3.02 14.85 -3.40
CA PHE A 197 -2.02 14.24 -2.56
C PHE A 197 -1.77 15.11 -1.33
N LEU A 198 -1.73 14.49 -0.16
CA LEU A 198 -1.34 15.15 1.07
C LEU A 198 0.01 14.61 1.56
N PRO A 199 1.13 15.36 1.42
CA PRO A 199 2.41 14.98 1.99
C PRO A 199 2.33 14.93 3.51
N ASP A 200 3.11 14.05 4.12
CA ASP A 200 3.25 13.94 5.57
C ASP A 200 3.74 15.26 6.19
N GLU A 201 3.27 15.55 7.39
CA GLU A 201 3.72 16.71 8.16
C GLU A 201 5.05 16.39 8.86
N LEU A 202 6.07 17.21 8.61
CA LEU A 202 7.41 17.00 9.15
C LEU A 202 7.39 17.07 10.68
N GLY A 203 7.90 16.03 11.34
CA GLY A 203 7.94 15.94 12.80
C GLY A 203 6.61 15.59 13.48
N ALA A 204 5.54 15.30 12.73
CA ALA A 204 4.26 14.91 13.33
C ALA A 204 4.33 13.50 13.96
N GLU A 205 3.73 13.36 15.15
CA GLU A 205 3.57 12.08 15.83
C GLU A 205 2.59 11.18 15.07
N ARG A 206 3.04 9.96 14.74
CA ARG A 206 2.27 9.01 13.90
C ARG A 206 1.10 8.35 14.64
N GLU A 207 1.08 8.41 15.97
CA GLU A 207 0.16 7.67 16.84
C GLU A 207 -1.32 8.09 16.67
N HIS A 208 -1.58 9.24 16.02
CA HIS A 208 -2.92 9.81 15.87
C HIS A 208 -3.35 10.07 14.42
N LEU A 209 -2.66 9.47 13.43
CA LEU A 209 -3.02 9.61 12.02
C LEU A 209 -4.26 8.78 11.69
N ALA A 210 -5.43 9.43 11.66
CA ALA A 210 -6.69 8.85 11.23
C ALA A 210 -6.72 8.69 9.68
N GLU A 211 -6.13 7.62 9.15
CA GLU A 211 -6.02 7.40 7.69
C GLU A 211 -7.11 6.47 7.17
N LEU A 212 -8.25 7.05 6.79
CA LEU A 212 -9.41 6.37 6.20
C LEU A 212 -9.46 6.59 4.69
N VAL A 213 -9.29 5.54 3.90
CA VAL A 213 -9.38 5.62 2.42
C VAL A 213 -10.30 4.53 1.89
N ARG A 214 -11.24 4.90 1.03
CA ARG A 214 -12.11 4.00 0.29
C ARG A 214 -11.92 4.22 -1.19
N ILE A 215 -11.61 3.15 -1.92
CA ILE A 215 -11.49 3.17 -3.37
C ILE A 215 -12.15 1.92 -3.96
N GLY A 216 -12.75 2.05 -5.13
CA GLY A 216 -13.33 0.96 -5.88
C GLY A 216 -13.00 1.03 -7.35
N PHE A 217 -13.21 -0.08 -8.03
CA PHE A 217 -12.92 -0.25 -9.44
C PHE A 217 -14.10 -0.93 -10.11
N ARG A 218 -14.62 -0.33 -11.18
CA ARG A 218 -15.57 -0.95 -12.09
C ARG A 218 -14.79 -1.43 -13.32
N LEU A 219 -14.94 -2.70 -13.67
CA LEU A 219 -14.34 -3.26 -14.88
C LEU A 219 -15.30 -2.98 -16.04
N ASN A 220 -14.89 -2.19 -17.03
CA ASN A 220 -15.82 -1.73 -18.06
C ASN A 220 -16.32 -2.87 -18.96
N GLU A 221 -15.53 -3.93 -19.10
CA GLU A 221 -15.86 -5.17 -19.81
C GLU A 221 -16.78 -6.10 -19.02
N PHE A 222 -16.87 -5.89 -17.70
CA PHE A 222 -17.70 -6.66 -16.75
C PHE A 222 -18.43 -5.68 -15.81
N PRO A 223 -19.40 -4.89 -16.32
CA PRO A 223 -19.96 -3.74 -15.61
C PRO A 223 -20.81 -4.11 -14.37
N ASP A 224 -21.14 -5.38 -14.19
CA ASP A 224 -21.77 -5.97 -13.01
C ASP A 224 -20.75 -6.37 -11.92
N THR A 225 -19.45 -6.23 -12.20
CA THR A 225 -18.33 -6.62 -11.35
C THR A 225 -17.66 -5.40 -10.72
N HIS A 226 -17.68 -5.36 -9.39
CA HIS A 226 -17.11 -4.28 -8.59
C HIS A 226 -16.06 -4.83 -7.64
N VAL A 227 -14.87 -4.23 -7.64
CA VAL A 227 -13.85 -4.44 -6.60
C VAL A 227 -13.81 -3.20 -5.71
N SER A 228 -13.63 -3.37 -4.40
CA SER A 228 -13.38 -2.25 -3.48
C SER A 228 -12.31 -2.59 -2.46
N ILE A 229 -11.56 -1.56 -2.06
CA ILE A 229 -10.51 -1.60 -1.05
C ILE A 229 -10.84 -0.52 -0.01
N PHE A 230 -10.90 -0.92 1.25
CA PHE A 230 -11.07 -0.04 2.39
C PHE A 230 -9.85 -0.14 3.30
N VAL A 231 -9.22 1.00 3.57
CA VAL A 231 -8.08 1.14 4.48
C VAL A 231 -8.51 2.00 5.66
N ARG A 232 -8.13 1.60 6.87
CA ARG A 232 -8.29 2.38 8.11
C ARG A 232 -7.18 2.03 9.12
N PRO A 233 -6.94 2.85 10.17
CA PRO A 233 -6.05 2.45 11.25
C PRO A 233 -6.44 1.10 11.86
N ALA A 234 -5.43 0.27 12.14
CA ALA A 234 -5.59 -1.00 12.84
C ALA A 234 -6.11 -0.76 14.26
N ASN A 235 -6.97 -1.65 14.78
CA ASN A 235 -7.56 -1.49 16.10
C ASN A 235 -6.55 -1.96 17.18
N PRO A 236 -6.06 -1.08 18.09
CA PRO A 236 -5.12 -1.49 19.14
C PRO A 236 -5.67 -2.58 20.07
N HIS A 237 -6.99 -2.65 20.23
CA HIS A 237 -7.66 -3.67 21.06
C HIS A 237 -7.91 -5.00 20.33
N LYS A 238 -7.44 -5.18 19.09
CA LYS A 238 -7.55 -6.41 18.29
C LYS A 238 -8.92 -7.11 18.35
N ASN A 239 -10.00 -6.35 18.20
CA ASN A 239 -11.36 -6.89 18.32
C ASN A 239 -11.72 -7.81 17.13
N GLU A 240 -11.62 -9.13 17.36
CA GLU A 240 -11.94 -10.18 16.37
C GLU A 240 -13.38 -10.13 15.85
N SER A 241 -14.33 -9.54 16.59
CA SER A 241 -15.76 -9.50 16.22
C SER A 241 -16.09 -8.66 14.98
N ASN A 242 -15.08 -8.06 14.33
CA ASN A 242 -15.21 -7.42 13.03
C ASN A 242 -14.37 -8.09 11.92
N SER A 243 -13.67 -9.19 12.19
CA SER A 243 -12.90 -9.93 11.18
C SER A 243 -13.79 -10.65 10.15
N LEU A 244 -13.33 -10.81 8.91
CA LEU A 244 -14.07 -11.55 7.87
C LEU A 244 -14.41 -12.97 8.32
N LYS A 245 -13.44 -13.66 8.93
CA LYS A 245 -13.63 -15.00 9.49
C LYS A 245 -14.80 -15.05 10.48
N TRP A 246 -14.81 -14.15 11.46
CA TRP A 246 -15.86 -14.09 12.47
C TRP A 246 -17.22 -13.70 11.88
N GLN A 247 -17.25 -12.77 10.92
CA GLN A 247 -18.48 -12.37 10.22
C GLN A 247 -19.13 -13.57 9.52
N LEU A 248 -18.33 -14.40 8.81
CA LEU A 248 -18.81 -15.60 8.13
C LEU A 248 -19.28 -16.68 9.12
N GLU A 249 -18.51 -16.95 10.17
CA GLU A 249 -18.87 -17.92 11.22
C GLU A 249 -20.16 -17.53 11.95
N ARG A 250 -20.34 -16.23 12.26
CA ARG A 250 -21.58 -15.70 12.83
C ARG A 250 -22.76 -15.79 11.87
N LEU A 251 -22.56 -15.45 10.59
CA LEU A 251 -23.59 -15.58 9.57
C LEU A 251 -24.06 -17.03 9.46
N GLU A 252 -23.13 -17.97 9.31
CA GLU A 252 -23.44 -19.41 9.21
C GLU A 252 -24.13 -19.96 10.46
N LYS A 253 -23.75 -19.49 11.66
CA LYS A 253 -24.43 -19.84 12.91
C LYS A 253 -25.87 -19.31 12.95
N ASN A 254 -26.06 -18.03 12.61
CA ASN A 254 -27.39 -17.40 12.61
C ASN A 254 -28.33 -18.08 11.61
N LEU A 255 -27.87 -18.31 10.38
CA LEU A 255 -28.65 -18.97 9.34
C LEU A 255 -29.06 -20.40 9.75
N LYS A 256 -28.19 -21.17 10.42
CA LYS A 256 -28.51 -22.51 10.92
C LYS A 256 -29.58 -22.50 12.03
N VAL A 257 -29.60 -21.45 12.86
CA VAL A 257 -30.61 -21.28 13.93
C VAL A 257 -31.95 -20.84 13.35
N GLU A 258 -31.93 -19.94 12.35
CA GLU A 258 -33.13 -19.50 11.63
C GLU A 258 -33.78 -20.62 10.83
N ASN A 259 -32.98 -21.34 10.02
CA ASN A 259 -33.43 -22.48 9.23
C ASN A 259 -32.23 -23.38 8.87
N PRO A 260 -32.12 -24.61 9.40
CA PRO A 260 -31.03 -25.54 9.07
C PRO A 260 -30.86 -25.85 7.57
N SER A 261 -31.91 -25.64 6.77
CA SER A 261 -31.93 -25.80 5.31
C SER A 261 -31.88 -24.47 4.54
N HIS A 262 -31.57 -23.34 5.20
CA HIS A 262 -31.55 -22.01 4.60
C HIS A 262 -30.70 -21.99 3.31
N PRO A 263 -31.19 -21.46 2.17
CA PRO A 263 -30.50 -21.55 0.88
C PRO A 263 -29.04 -21.09 0.91
N ARG A 264 -28.72 -19.96 1.57
CA ARG A 264 -27.34 -19.45 1.72
C ARG A 264 -26.37 -20.39 2.44
N LEU A 265 -26.83 -21.41 3.18
CA LEU A 265 -25.95 -22.46 3.73
C LEU A 265 -25.37 -23.38 2.65
N LYS A 266 -25.93 -23.35 1.43
CA LYS A 266 -25.42 -24.05 0.23
C LYS A 266 -24.42 -23.20 -0.59
N THR A 267 -23.90 -22.12 -0.02
CA THR A 267 -22.87 -21.28 -0.64
C THR A 267 -21.62 -22.10 -0.93
N LYS A 268 -21.15 -22.07 -2.18
CA LYS A 268 -19.94 -22.74 -2.65
C LYS A 268 -18.73 -21.89 -2.28
N TYR A 269 -17.79 -22.41 -1.50
CA TYR A 269 -16.51 -21.74 -1.25
C TYR A 269 -15.42 -22.32 -2.17
N PHE A 270 -14.68 -21.46 -2.86
CA PHE A 270 -13.53 -21.82 -3.69
C PHE A 270 -12.22 -21.76 -2.89
N ARG A 271 -12.13 -20.79 -1.98
CA ARG A 271 -11.05 -20.60 -1.01
C ARG A 271 -11.66 -20.08 0.29
N ARG A 272 -11.12 -20.52 1.42
CA ARG A 272 -11.44 -20.01 2.77
C ARG A 272 -10.28 -20.33 3.71
N GLY A 273 -9.51 -19.34 4.15
CA GLY A 273 -8.32 -19.58 4.97
C GLY A 273 -7.42 -18.37 5.15
N ALA A 274 -6.23 -18.60 5.72
CA ALA A 274 -5.22 -17.55 5.90
C ALA A 274 -4.66 -17.07 4.56
N ARG A 275 -4.27 -15.79 4.50
CA ARG A 275 -3.74 -15.13 3.30
C ARG A 275 -2.73 -14.06 3.67
N GLU A 276 -1.68 -13.94 2.85
CA GLU A 276 -0.63 -12.92 2.96
C GLU A 276 -0.53 -12.11 1.66
N ILE A 277 -0.16 -10.83 1.76
CA ILE A 277 0.22 -9.95 0.65
C ILE A 277 1.47 -9.17 1.08
N HIS A 278 2.63 -9.50 0.51
CA HIS A 278 3.93 -8.92 0.89
C HIS A 278 4.13 -8.95 2.42
N ASP A 279 4.32 -7.79 3.06
CA ASP A 279 4.52 -7.65 4.51
C ASP A 279 3.21 -7.60 5.33
N TRP A 280 2.06 -7.71 4.67
CA TRP A 280 0.75 -7.88 5.30
C TRP A 280 0.53 -9.37 5.60
N VAL A 281 0.73 -9.71 6.87
CA VAL A 281 0.54 -11.05 7.43
C VAL A 281 -0.77 -11.13 8.22
N ASP A 282 -1.13 -12.34 8.66
CA ASP A 282 -2.34 -12.61 9.47
C ASP A 282 -3.67 -12.17 8.80
N GLY A 283 -3.71 -12.18 7.47
CA GLY A 283 -4.93 -11.95 6.71
C GLY A 283 -5.81 -13.20 6.59
N PHE A 284 -7.09 -13.00 6.30
CA PHE A 284 -8.04 -14.07 6.01
C PHE A 284 -8.77 -13.80 4.68
N GLU A 285 -8.84 -14.81 3.81
CA GLU A 285 -9.49 -14.76 2.51
C GLU A 285 -10.67 -15.75 2.46
N ALA A 286 -11.78 -15.33 1.87
CA ALA A 286 -12.92 -16.19 1.55
C ALA A 286 -13.49 -15.82 0.17
N LEU A 287 -13.37 -16.74 -0.78
CA LEU A 287 -13.94 -16.61 -2.12
C LEU A 287 -15.14 -17.54 -2.22
N SER A 288 -16.33 -16.97 -2.40
CA SER A 288 -17.58 -17.71 -2.36
C SER A 288 -18.51 -17.38 -3.53
N ARG A 289 -19.36 -18.34 -3.89
CA ARG A 289 -20.52 -18.14 -4.76
C ARG A 289 -21.78 -18.55 -4.04
N SER A 290 -22.69 -17.61 -3.87
CA SER A 290 -24.03 -17.86 -3.32
C SER A 290 -24.92 -18.57 -4.35
N PRO A 291 -25.87 -19.41 -3.93
CA PRO A 291 -26.79 -20.08 -4.85
C PRO A 291 -27.85 -19.11 -5.37
N ASP A 292 -28.33 -19.35 -6.59
CA ASP A 292 -29.52 -18.70 -7.14
C ASP A 292 -30.75 -18.93 -6.24
N GLN A 293 -31.60 -17.91 -6.14
CA GLN A 293 -32.83 -17.90 -5.37
C GLN A 293 -33.95 -17.25 -6.19
N ALA A 294 -35.21 -17.42 -5.77
CA ALA A 294 -36.34 -16.82 -6.46
C ALA A 294 -36.19 -15.28 -6.48
N GLY A 295 -36.04 -14.71 -7.68
CA GLY A 295 -35.85 -13.28 -7.89
C GLY A 295 -34.46 -12.71 -7.56
N VAL A 296 -33.47 -13.55 -7.19
CA VAL A 296 -32.10 -13.10 -6.88
C VAL A 296 -31.08 -14.07 -7.46
N HIS A 297 -30.20 -13.56 -8.32
CA HIS A 297 -29.13 -14.36 -8.92
C HIS A 297 -28.01 -14.67 -7.91
N GLY A 298 -27.45 -15.87 -8.03
CA GLY A 298 -26.28 -16.29 -7.26
C GLY A 298 -25.04 -15.50 -7.68
N ILE A 299 -24.46 -14.76 -6.74
CA ILE A 299 -23.28 -13.90 -6.94
C ILE A 299 -22.00 -14.54 -6.44
N HIS A 300 -20.86 -14.18 -7.05
CA HIS A 300 -19.59 -14.20 -6.34
C HIS A 300 -19.59 -13.10 -5.28
N ASP A 301 -19.29 -13.47 -4.04
CA ASP A 301 -19.04 -12.55 -2.92
C ASP A 301 -17.69 -12.95 -2.31
N PHE A 302 -16.67 -12.21 -2.72
CA PHE A 302 -15.27 -12.46 -2.38
C PHE A 302 -14.80 -11.42 -1.40
N GLY A 303 -14.12 -11.85 -0.34
CA GLY A 303 -13.57 -10.98 0.68
C GLY A 303 -12.18 -11.41 1.10
N MET A 304 -11.39 -10.42 1.51
CA MET A 304 -10.14 -10.63 2.24
C MET A 304 -9.92 -9.46 3.19
N ASP A 305 -9.60 -9.74 4.45
CA ASP A 305 -9.23 -8.72 5.42
C ASP A 305 -7.87 -8.98 6.08
N PHE A 306 -7.23 -7.89 6.51
CA PHE A 306 -6.00 -7.88 7.30
C PHE A 306 -6.26 -7.04 8.55
N GLN A 307 -5.92 -7.57 9.73
CA GLN A 307 -6.17 -6.84 10.99
C GLN A 307 -5.22 -5.66 11.19
N GLY A 308 -4.03 -5.73 10.58
CA GLY A 308 -2.99 -4.69 10.65
C GLY A 308 -2.21 -4.66 11.96
N VAL A 309 -1.19 -3.82 11.99
CA VAL A 309 -0.36 -3.51 13.15
C VAL A 309 -0.78 -2.11 13.68
N PRO A 310 -1.18 -1.99 14.95
CA PRO A 310 -1.54 -0.70 15.54
C PRO A 310 -0.42 0.34 15.37
N TYR A 311 -0.82 1.55 14.98
CA TYR A 311 0.06 2.70 14.73
C TYR A 311 1.09 2.57 13.58
N ASP A 312 1.06 1.47 12.80
CA ASP A 312 1.83 1.33 11.56
C ASP A 312 0.94 1.67 10.34
N PRO A 313 1.12 2.85 9.71
CA PRO A 313 0.31 3.25 8.56
C PRO A 313 0.68 2.49 7.27
N LEU A 314 1.76 1.69 7.25
CA LEU A 314 2.11 0.79 6.14
C LEU A 314 1.53 -0.61 6.32
N LYS A 315 1.06 -0.94 7.54
CA LYS A 315 0.34 -2.18 7.88
C LYS A 315 -1.03 -1.87 8.53
N PRO A 316 -1.91 -1.11 7.87
CA PRO A 316 -3.22 -0.73 8.41
C PRO A 316 -4.18 -1.92 8.47
N TYR A 317 -5.39 -1.71 9.02
CA TYR A 317 -6.49 -2.62 8.72
C TYR A 317 -6.90 -2.41 7.26
N VAL A 318 -7.10 -3.52 6.55
CA VAL A 318 -7.52 -3.52 5.15
C VAL A 318 -8.68 -4.49 4.99
N ASP A 319 -9.74 -4.07 4.29
CA ASP A 319 -10.85 -4.92 3.83
C ASP A 319 -10.98 -4.77 2.32
N ILE A 320 -10.84 -5.87 1.59
CA ILE A 320 -10.92 -5.94 0.13
C ILE A 320 -12.10 -6.82 -0.23
N ARG A 321 -12.97 -6.32 -1.11
CA ARG A 321 -14.20 -6.99 -1.53
C ARG A 321 -14.28 -7.05 -3.04
N MET A 322 -14.88 -8.11 -3.58
CA MET A 322 -15.33 -8.16 -4.96
C MET A 322 -16.70 -8.83 -5.05
N GLN A 323 -17.62 -8.18 -5.75
CA GLN A 323 -18.96 -8.69 -6.01
C GLN A 323 -19.26 -8.66 -7.50
N THR A 324 -20.02 -9.64 -7.97
CA THR A 324 -20.48 -9.80 -9.37
C THR A 324 -22.01 -9.82 -9.42
N GLY A 325 -22.61 -9.68 -10.60
CA GLY A 325 -24.07 -9.66 -10.73
C GLY A 325 -24.72 -8.43 -10.08
N VAL A 326 -23.98 -7.33 -9.95
CA VAL A 326 -24.49 -6.07 -9.40
C VAL A 326 -25.20 -5.27 -10.48
N ALA A 327 -26.43 -4.81 -10.19
CA ALA A 327 -27.14 -3.84 -11.01
C ALA A 327 -27.99 -2.94 -10.10
N ASN A 328 -28.19 -1.67 -10.48
CA ASN A 328 -28.98 -0.71 -9.69
C ASN A 328 -28.58 -0.62 -8.20
N ASN A 329 -27.27 -0.72 -7.91
CA ASN A 329 -26.68 -0.78 -6.56
C ASN A 329 -27.12 -1.98 -5.70
N ALA A 330 -27.64 -3.05 -6.30
CA ALA A 330 -28.00 -4.30 -5.63
C ALA A 330 -27.23 -5.48 -6.23
N ALA A 331 -26.57 -6.28 -5.39
CA ALA A 331 -25.91 -7.51 -5.80
C ALA A 331 -26.95 -8.64 -5.99
N GLY A 332 -26.82 -9.40 -7.08
CA GLY A 332 -27.78 -10.45 -7.48
C GLY A 332 -28.97 -9.92 -8.28
N ALA A 333 -29.00 -8.62 -8.59
CA ALA A 333 -30.00 -8.00 -9.46
C ALA A 333 -29.79 -8.31 -10.95
N THR A 334 -28.62 -8.82 -11.33
CA THR A 334 -28.36 -9.41 -12.65
C THR A 334 -27.51 -10.67 -12.52
N LYS A 335 -27.49 -11.50 -13.57
CA LYS A 335 -26.64 -12.69 -13.62
C LYS A 335 -25.17 -12.27 -13.77
N PRO A 336 -24.23 -12.81 -12.97
CA PRO A 336 -22.80 -12.54 -13.13
C PRO A 336 -22.28 -12.76 -14.56
N SER A 337 -21.50 -11.81 -15.09
CA SER A 337 -20.90 -11.91 -16.43
C SER A 337 -19.65 -12.81 -16.49
N LEU A 338 -19.03 -13.06 -15.33
CA LEU A 338 -17.83 -13.88 -15.15
C LEU A 338 -18.21 -15.32 -14.76
N THR A 339 -17.46 -16.31 -15.25
CA THR A 339 -17.51 -17.66 -14.66
C THR A 339 -16.87 -17.69 -13.28
N ASP A 340 -17.04 -18.79 -12.56
CA ASP A 340 -16.38 -19.04 -11.28
C ASP A 340 -14.85 -18.88 -11.41
N GLU A 341 -14.24 -19.48 -12.42
CA GLU A 341 -12.80 -19.45 -12.68
C GLU A 341 -12.32 -18.05 -13.06
N GLU A 342 -13.09 -17.33 -13.88
CA GLU A 342 -12.75 -15.98 -14.29
C GLU A 342 -12.87 -14.96 -13.15
N ALA A 343 -13.87 -15.11 -12.28
CA ALA A 343 -13.97 -14.28 -11.08
C ALA A 343 -12.75 -14.48 -10.16
N ILE A 344 -12.34 -15.74 -9.94
CA ILE A 344 -11.13 -16.06 -9.15
C ILE A 344 -9.87 -15.47 -9.82
N ALA A 345 -9.76 -15.56 -11.15
CA ALA A 345 -8.63 -15.01 -11.89
C ALA A 345 -8.56 -13.47 -11.87
N VAL A 346 -9.70 -12.76 -11.98
CA VAL A 346 -9.79 -11.30 -11.81
C VAL A 346 -9.34 -10.90 -10.39
N TRP A 347 -9.84 -11.61 -9.38
CA TRP A 347 -9.52 -11.38 -7.98
C TRP A 347 -8.02 -11.57 -7.69
N ASP A 348 -7.44 -12.69 -8.10
CA ASP A 348 -6.01 -12.96 -7.94
C ASP A 348 -5.18 -11.87 -8.64
N LYS A 349 -5.53 -11.55 -9.90
CA LYS A 349 -4.77 -10.63 -10.74
C LYS A 349 -4.74 -9.19 -10.22
N ILE A 350 -5.81 -8.73 -9.57
CA ILE A 350 -5.85 -7.39 -8.94
C ILE A 350 -5.18 -7.45 -7.56
N THR A 351 -5.57 -8.40 -6.70
CA THR A 351 -5.07 -8.45 -5.31
C THR A 351 -3.58 -8.73 -5.21
N SER A 352 -2.99 -9.49 -6.15
CA SER A 352 -1.54 -9.74 -6.20
C SER A 352 -0.70 -8.50 -6.57
N THR A 353 -1.33 -7.37 -6.87
CA THR A 353 -0.64 -6.12 -7.25
C THR A 353 -0.79 -5.03 -6.20
N ILE A 354 -1.40 -5.32 -5.04
CA ILE A 354 -1.52 -4.36 -3.95
C ILE A 354 -0.18 -4.30 -3.20
N ARG A 355 0.46 -3.12 -3.19
CA ARG A 355 1.73 -2.88 -2.49
C ARG A 355 1.83 -1.47 -1.91
N VAL A 356 2.75 -1.28 -0.96
CA VAL A 356 3.16 0.04 -0.45
C VAL A 356 3.70 0.88 -1.62
N ARG A 357 3.35 2.17 -1.68
CA ARG A 357 3.93 3.11 -2.64
C ARG A 357 5.40 3.38 -2.27
N PRO A 358 6.37 3.16 -3.18
CA PRO A 358 7.76 3.55 -2.95
C PRO A 358 7.87 5.05 -2.71
N THR A 359 8.67 5.46 -1.73
CA THR A 359 8.94 6.89 -1.45
C THR A 359 10.44 7.13 -1.28
N GLY A 360 10.90 8.32 -1.65
CA GLY A 360 12.32 8.68 -1.70
C GLY A 360 13.04 8.50 -0.37
N ALA A 361 12.35 8.63 0.77
CA ALA A 361 12.90 8.37 2.10
C ALA A 361 13.37 6.91 2.30
N ALA A 362 12.82 5.94 1.56
CA ALA A 362 13.30 4.56 1.51
C ALA A 362 14.43 4.35 0.48
N ALA A 363 14.66 5.31 -0.41
CA ALA A 363 15.70 5.28 -1.46
C ALA A 363 17.00 6.02 -1.06
N VAL A 364 17.00 6.85 -0.01
CA VAL A 364 18.22 7.52 0.49
C VAL A 364 19.11 6.56 1.30
N LYS A 365 19.55 5.47 0.67
CA LYS A 365 20.74 4.68 1.03
C LYS A 365 21.48 4.09 -0.18
N THR A 366 21.50 4.79 -1.32
CA THR A 366 22.58 4.76 -2.32
C THR A 366 22.31 5.81 -3.40
N ALA A 367 22.85 7.01 -3.20
CA ALA A 367 22.92 8.03 -4.24
C ALA A 367 24.38 8.28 -4.59
N ASP A 368 24.91 7.51 -5.54
CA ASP A 368 26.09 7.86 -6.30
C ASP A 368 25.87 7.49 -7.79
N THR A 369 26.00 8.51 -8.63
CA THR A 369 26.19 8.50 -10.10
C THR A 369 25.38 7.55 -11.00
N ASP A 370 24.40 8.15 -11.67
CA ASP A 370 24.18 8.07 -13.13
C ASP A 370 24.12 6.68 -13.79
N THR A 371 23.26 5.82 -13.27
CA THR A 371 22.70 4.66 -14.00
C THR A 371 21.24 4.50 -13.57
N GLN A 372 20.41 3.77 -14.34
CA GLN A 372 19.00 3.52 -13.98
C GLN A 372 18.86 3.10 -12.51
N PRO A 373 17.86 3.63 -11.77
CA PRO A 373 17.75 3.41 -10.33
C PRO A 373 17.65 1.91 -10.04
N ARG A 374 18.62 1.42 -9.26
CA ARG A 374 18.76 -0.01 -8.95
C ARG A 374 17.54 -0.49 -8.17
N LEU A 375 16.84 -1.50 -8.71
CA LEU A 375 15.77 -2.19 -7.98
C LEU A 375 16.35 -2.87 -6.73
N PRO A 376 15.68 -2.81 -5.58
CA PRO A 376 16.25 -3.25 -4.30
C PRO A 376 16.53 -4.76 -4.25
N LEU A 377 17.49 -5.16 -3.41
CA LEU A 377 17.68 -6.58 -3.10
C LEU A 377 16.41 -7.13 -2.45
N GLY A 378 15.89 -8.21 -3.01
CA GLY A 378 14.58 -8.75 -2.70
C GLY A 378 13.51 -8.53 -3.78
N GLU A 379 13.78 -7.71 -4.79
CA GLU A 379 12.91 -7.56 -5.97
C GLU A 379 12.56 -8.92 -6.60
N LEU A 380 11.33 -9.07 -7.11
CA LEU A 380 10.81 -10.34 -7.60
C LEU A 380 10.47 -10.31 -9.09
N ALA A 381 10.98 -11.27 -9.86
CA ALA A 381 10.71 -11.40 -11.28
C ALA A 381 10.25 -12.82 -11.64
N ALA A 382 9.10 -12.93 -12.31
CA ALA A 382 8.53 -14.19 -12.73
C ALA A 382 9.24 -14.76 -13.97
N THR A 383 9.44 -16.08 -14.03
CA THR A 383 9.87 -16.80 -15.25
C THR A 383 9.07 -16.33 -16.48
N GLY A 384 9.76 -16.06 -17.58
CA GLY A 384 9.15 -15.62 -18.85
C GLY A 384 8.95 -14.10 -19.00
N ARG A 385 9.18 -13.31 -17.94
CA ARG A 385 9.27 -11.85 -18.05
C ARG A 385 10.68 -11.42 -18.47
N SER A 386 10.82 -10.20 -19.00
CA SER A 386 12.13 -9.56 -19.10
C SER A 386 12.67 -9.26 -17.70
N CYS A 387 13.94 -9.54 -17.49
CA CYS A 387 14.67 -9.26 -16.26
C CYS A 387 14.67 -7.75 -16.01
N PRO A 388 14.19 -7.27 -14.85
CA PRO A 388 14.00 -5.85 -14.63
C PRO A 388 15.28 -5.17 -14.10
N GLN A 389 16.28 -5.94 -13.64
CA GLN A 389 17.56 -5.44 -13.12
C GLN A 389 18.67 -6.47 -13.29
N THR A 390 19.84 -6.04 -13.76
CA THR A 390 21.03 -6.91 -13.88
C THR A 390 21.51 -7.32 -12.49
N GLY A 391 21.72 -8.61 -12.26
CA GLY A 391 22.26 -9.11 -11.00
C GLY A 391 22.20 -10.63 -10.85
N MET A 392 22.50 -11.11 -9.64
CA MET A 392 22.30 -12.49 -9.23
C MET A 392 20.88 -12.68 -8.73
N TRP A 393 20.16 -13.61 -9.34
CA TRP A 393 18.78 -13.96 -9.01
C TRP A 393 18.73 -15.37 -8.42
N GLU A 394 17.96 -15.55 -7.34
CA GLU A 394 17.72 -16.83 -6.65
C GLU A 394 16.26 -17.28 -6.82
N SER A 395 16.04 -18.54 -7.22
CA SER A 395 14.70 -19.11 -7.37
C SER A 395 14.06 -19.49 -6.02
N SER A 396 12.73 -19.36 -5.90
CA SER A 396 11.99 -19.80 -4.71
C SER A 396 11.91 -21.32 -4.49
N GLU A 397 12.33 -22.14 -5.46
CA GLU A 397 12.21 -23.60 -5.37
C GLU A 397 13.27 -24.26 -4.45
N PRO A 398 12.86 -25.15 -3.53
CA PRO A 398 13.78 -25.77 -2.56
C PRO A 398 14.63 -26.94 -3.10
N SER A 399 14.44 -27.36 -4.36
CA SER A 399 14.90 -28.66 -4.88
C SER A 399 15.69 -28.61 -6.21
N GLY A 400 16.18 -27.43 -6.61
CA GLY A 400 17.19 -27.30 -7.68
C GLY A 400 18.61 -27.62 -7.21
N THR A 401 19.49 -28.03 -8.12
CA THR A 401 20.95 -28.02 -7.87
C THR A 401 21.44 -26.58 -7.69
N GLU A 402 22.54 -26.34 -6.95
CA GLU A 402 23.00 -24.98 -6.63
C GLU A 402 23.11 -24.06 -7.85
N ASN A 403 23.70 -24.54 -8.95
CA ASN A 403 23.83 -23.80 -10.23
C ASN A 403 22.50 -23.53 -10.96
N SER A 404 21.41 -24.23 -10.60
CA SER A 404 20.06 -23.95 -11.12
C SER A 404 19.27 -22.99 -10.22
N ARG A 405 19.60 -22.95 -8.93
CA ARG A 405 18.93 -22.15 -7.91
C ARG A 405 19.38 -20.69 -7.93
N ARG A 406 20.66 -20.40 -8.22
CA ARG A 406 21.19 -19.04 -8.34
C ARG A 406 21.76 -18.82 -9.74
N ARG A 407 21.37 -17.71 -10.38
CA ARG A 407 21.78 -17.39 -11.75
C ARG A 407 21.96 -15.89 -11.96
N TYR A 408 23.06 -15.53 -12.62
CA TYR A 408 23.24 -14.18 -13.13
C TYR A 408 22.33 -13.95 -14.35
N ILE A 409 21.57 -12.86 -14.35
CA ILE A 409 20.65 -12.50 -15.42
C ILE A 409 20.79 -11.00 -15.67
N LYS A 410 20.97 -10.58 -16.93
CA LYS A 410 21.09 -9.17 -17.31
C LYS A 410 19.71 -8.56 -17.54
N ALA A 411 19.57 -7.27 -17.24
CA ALA A 411 18.35 -6.51 -17.55
C ALA A 411 17.95 -6.69 -19.03
N GLY A 412 16.66 -6.93 -19.27
CA GLY A 412 16.10 -7.24 -20.59
C GLY A 412 16.07 -8.73 -20.96
N GLU A 413 16.97 -9.57 -20.44
CA GLU A 413 16.98 -11.02 -20.72
C GLU A 413 15.72 -11.71 -20.19
N THR A 414 15.24 -12.77 -20.84
CA THR A 414 14.05 -13.49 -20.35
C THR A 414 14.38 -14.33 -19.11
N MET A 415 13.65 -14.09 -18.01
CA MET A 415 13.79 -14.84 -16.76
C MET A 415 13.58 -16.35 -17.00
N PRO A 416 14.56 -17.21 -16.70
CA PRO A 416 14.54 -18.60 -17.15
C PRO A 416 13.62 -19.49 -16.32
N ARG A 417 13.35 -20.70 -16.84
CA ARG A 417 12.78 -21.82 -16.08
C ARG A 417 13.85 -22.47 -15.21
N VAL A 418 13.44 -23.02 -14.08
CA VAL A 418 14.32 -23.82 -13.20
C VAL A 418 14.10 -25.30 -13.49
N THR A 419 15.19 -26.06 -13.60
CA THR A 419 15.17 -27.51 -13.70
C THR A 419 15.21 -28.10 -12.28
N VAL A 420 14.15 -28.80 -11.88
CA VAL A 420 14.05 -29.47 -10.58
C VAL A 420 14.07 -30.99 -10.78
N SER A 421 14.74 -31.68 -9.87
CA SER A 421 14.74 -33.15 -9.81
C SER A 421 13.46 -33.66 -9.13
N GLY A 422 12.74 -34.55 -9.80
CA GLY A 422 11.54 -35.20 -9.28
C GLY A 422 11.84 -36.38 -8.37
N ALA A 423 10.85 -36.77 -7.56
CA ALA A 423 10.91 -38.04 -6.85
C ALA A 423 10.90 -39.21 -7.86
N PRO A 424 11.91 -40.09 -7.87
CA PRO A 424 11.98 -41.17 -8.85
C PRO A 424 10.91 -42.24 -8.57
N SER A 425 10.25 -42.68 -9.63
CA SER A 425 9.30 -43.80 -9.59
C SER A 425 9.98 -45.11 -9.18
N LEU A 426 9.22 -46.13 -8.78
CA LEU A 426 9.77 -47.43 -8.38
C LEU A 426 10.68 -48.05 -9.46
N TRP A 427 10.36 -47.83 -10.74
CA TRP A 427 11.16 -48.33 -11.86
C TRP A 427 12.42 -47.50 -12.09
N GLN A 428 12.33 -46.18 -11.95
CA GLN A 428 13.47 -45.25 -12.03
C GLN A 428 14.48 -45.46 -10.89
N ARG A 429 14.01 -45.85 -9.69
CA ARG A 429 14.88 -46.28 -8.58
C ARG A 429 15.65 -47.57 -8.90
N LEU A 430 15.06 -48.47 -9.70
CA LEU A 430 15.70 -49.72 -10.10
C LEU A 430 16.78 -49.51 -11.17
N THR A 431 16.60 -48.50 -12.04
CA THR A 431 17.52 -48.17 -13.15
C THR A 431 18.51 -47.03 -12.84
N GLY A 432 18.43 -46.44 -11.64
CA GLY A 432 19.27 -45.31 -11.23
C GLY A 432 18.95 -43.97 -11.92
N ALA A 433 17.82 -43.87 -12.62
CA ALA A 433 17.44 -42.66 -13.35
C ALA A 433 16.76 -41.63 -12.42
N ILE A 434 17.26 -40.39 -12.42
CA ILE A 434 16.62 -39.27 -11.70
C ILE A 434 15.80 -38.46 -12.71
N PRO A 435 14.46 -38.39 -12.60
CA PRO A 435 13.66 -37.55 -13.50
C PRO A 435 13.92 -36.07 -13.20
N SER A 436 14.00 -35.23 -14.23
CA SER A 436 14.07 -33.78 -14.10
C SER A 436 13.01 -33.09 -14.96
N TYR A 437 12.48 -31.97 -14.48
CA TYR A 437 11.45 -31.19 -15.17
C TYR A 437 11.71 -29.70 -15.03
N GLN A 438 11.32 -28.93 -16.06
CA GLN A 438 11.42 -27.48 -16.06
C GLN A 438 10.11 -26.82 -15.62
N LEU A 439 10.16 -25.99 -14.59
CA LEU A 439 9.00 -25.21 -14.13
C LEU A 439 9.24 -23.70 -14.13
N ALA A 440 8.13 -22.95 -14.12
CA ALA A 440 8.11 -21.51 -13.94
C ALA A 440 8.05 -21.18 -12.44
N THR A 441 8.86 -20.22 -12.01
CA THR A 441 9.03 -19.87 -10.60
C THR A 441 9.16 -18.35 -10.42
N MET A 442 9.24 -17.90 -9.17
CA MET A 442 9.64 -16.54 -8.84
C MET A 442 11.14 -16.50 -8.55
N TRP A 443 11.83 -15.58 -9.22
CA TRP A 443 13.21 -15.25 -8.95
C TRP A 443 13.28 -14.03 -8.03
N LYS A 444 14.20 -14.04 -7.08
CA LYS A 444 14.50 -12.94 -6.16
C LYS A 444 15.88 -12.37 -6.44
N LEU A 445 16.00 -11.06 -6.61
CA LEU A 445 17.31 -10.40 -6.75
C LEU A 445 18.04 -10.49 -5.41
N VAL A 446 19.19 -11.17 -5.37
CA VAL A 446 19.96 -11.41 -4.13
C VAL A 446 21.33 -10.73 -4.10
N ASP A 447 21.88 -10.33 -5.26
CA ASP A 447 23.13 -9.57 -5.32
C ASP A 447 23.22 -8.74 -6.61
N TYR A 448 24.00 -7.67 -6.59
CA TYR A 448 24.50 -7.00 -7.80
C TYR A 448 26.01 -7.27 -7.85
N ASP A 449 26.48 -8.06 -8.82
CA ASP A 449 27.90 -8.43 -8.97
C ASP A 449 28.74 -7.27 -9.52
N ASP A 450 28.77 -6.17 -8.76
CA ASP A 450 29.68 -5.05 -8.91
C ASP A 450 31.04 -5.46 -8.34
N LYS A 451 31.89 -6.03 -9.18
CA LYS A 451 33.33 -6.01 -8.88
C LYS A 451 33.78 -4.55 -8.90
N PRO A 452 34.30 -4.00 -7.79
CA PRO A 452 34.83 -2.64 -7.81
C PRO A 452 35.93 -2.56 -8.86
N ALA A 453 35.83 -1.57 -9.75
CA ALA A 453 36.84 -1.33 -10.75
C ALA A 453 38.15 -0.96 -10.05
N LEU A 454 39.05 -1.95 -9.92
CA LEU A 454 40.42 -1.78 -9.46
C LEU A 454 41.13 -0.82 -10.42
N ALA A 455 41.11 0.47 -10.07
CA ALA A 455 41.79 1.52 -10.78
C ALA A 455 43.29 1.21 -10.81
N LYS A 456 43.78 0.73 -11.96
CA LYS A 456 45.21 0.58 -12.22
C LYS A 456 45.85 1.96 -12.47
N SER A 457 45.98 2.75 -11.42
CA SER A 457 46.83 3.94 -11.42
C SER A 457 48.29 3.50 -11.22
N THR A 458 48.92 2.98 -12.27
CA THR A 458 50.38 2.82 -12.29
C THR A 458 51.00 4.20 -12.47
N PRO A 459 51.85 4.70 -11.56
CA PRO A 459 52.53 5.97 -11.75
C PRO A 459 53.57 5.84 -12.87
N GLN A 460 53.38 6.55 -13.97
CA GLN A 460 54.38 6.64 -15.04
C GLN A 460 55.37 7.76 -14.70
N PRO A 461 56.68 7.48 -14.52
CA PRO A 461 57.65 8.52 -14.22
C PRO A 461 57.86 9.45 -15.44
N PRO A 462 58.16 10.74 -15.22
CA PRO A 462 58.27 11.71 -16.31
C PRO A 462 59.49 11.43 -17.19
N SER A 463 59.26 11.35 -18.50
CA SER A 463 60.33 11.27 -19.50
C SER A 463 60.99 12.64 -19.67
N ILE A 464 62.31 12.70 -19.47
CA ILE A 464 63.12 13.89 -19.74
C ILE A 464 63.32 14.00 -21.26
N ALA A 465 62.78 15.06 -21.87
CA ALA A 465 63.13 15.46 -23.23
C ALA A 465 64.18 16.58 -23.18
N GLN A 466 65.29 16.38 -23.90
CA GLN A 466 66.42 17.31 -23.93
C GLN A 466 66.14 18.52 -24.83
N LEU A 467 66.59 19.70 -24.40
CA LEU A 467 66.80 20.86 -25.27
C LEU A 467 68.16 21.49 -24.93
N ALA A 468 68.93 21.81 -25.97
CA ALA A 468 70.23 22.46 -25.92
C ALA A 468 70.30 23.49 -27.07
N PRO A 469 71.28 24.41 -27.11
CA PRO A 469 71.92 25.12 -26.00
C PRO A 469 71.79 26.65 -26.15
N ARG A 470 72.49 27.40 -25.28
CA ARG A 470 72.50 28.88 -25.16
C ARG A 470 72.80 29.66 -26.45
N SER A 471 72.31 30.90 -26.47
CA SER A 471 73.01 32.07 -27.02
C SER A 471 72.96 33.22 -26.01
N GLU A 472 73.97 34.09 -26.02
CA GLU A 472 74.08 35.33 -25.22
C GLU A 472 73.19 36.45 -25.87
N THR A 473 73.02 37.69 -25.38
CA THR A 473 73.95 38.58 -24.66
C THR A 473 73.24 39.82 -24.05
N THR A 474 73.83 40.39 -22.98
CA THR A 474 73.83 41.83 -22.55
C THR A 474 72.61 42.59 -22.00
N MET A 475 72.86 43.19 -20.82
CA MET A 475 72.49 44.48 -20.17
C MET A 475 71.82 45.59 -21.05
N THR A 476 71.09 46.61 -20.54
CA THR A 476 71.37 47.54 -19.40
C THR A 476 70.12 48.29 -18.82
N ASP A 477 70.23 48.71 -17.55
CA ASP A 477 69.76 49.95 -16.85
C ASP A 477 68.25 50.35 -16.69
N ASP A 478 67.73 50.21 -15.46
CA ASP A 478 67.30 51.24 -14.44
C ASP A 478 66.83 52.68 -14.85
N PRO A 479 66.20 53.51 -13.96
CA PRO A 479 65.19 53.27 -12.90
C PRO A 479 64.02 54.31 -12.82
N GLY A 480 63.07 54.10 -11.90
CA GLY A 480 62.22 55.15 -11.27
C GLY A 480 60.70 55.07 -11.53
N GLY A 481 59.79 55.38 -10.60
CA GLY A 481 59.95 55.67 -9.16
C GLY A 481 58.62 56.05 -8.46
N ILE A 482 58.46 55.59 -7.20
CA ILE A 482 57.76 56.24 -6.06
C ILE A 482 56.23 56.53 -6.14
N GLN A 483 55.47 55.82 -5.27
CA GLN A 483 54.34 56.22 -4.36
C GLN A 483 53.19 57.16 -4.83
N ALA A 484 52.03 57.26 -4.16
CA ALA A 484 51.20 56.37 -3.33
C ALA A 484 49.93 57.16 -2.92
N ASP A 485 48.89 56.46 -2.43
CA ASP A 485 47.78 56.93 -1.56
C ASP A 485 46.94 58.19 -1.93
N ALA A 486 45.62 58.00 -2.02
CA ALA A 486 44.67 58.40 -0.96
C ALA A 486 43.21 58.49 -1.45
N ALA A 487 42.29 57.97 -0.63
CA ALA A 487 40.87 58.36 -0.58
C ALA A 487 40.63 59.11 0.77
N PRO A 488 39.41 59.50 1.22
CA PRO A 488 38.05 59.48 0.63
C PRO A 488 37.42 60.91 0.79
N PRO A 489 36.19 61.19 1.34
CA PRO A 489 34.88 60.50 1.39
C PRO A 489 33.63 61.40 1.06
N LYS A 490 32.42 60.82 1.20
CA LYS A 490 31.14 61.36 1.74
C LYS A 490 29.88 61.50 0.86
N GLU A 491 28.76 61.41 1.60
CA GLU A 491 27.34 61.32 1.23
C GLU A 491 26.68 62.68 0.94
N HIS A 492 25.61 62.66 0.13
CA HIS A 492 24.22 63.05 0.48
C HIS A 492 23.42 63.29 -0.83
N GLY A 493 22.12 63.00 -0.89
CA GLY A 493 21.22 62.44 0.14
C GLY A 493 19.84 62.13 -0.44
#